data_AF-A0AAV7WVJ1-F1
#
_entry.id   AF-A0AAV7WVJ1-F1
#
_cell.length_a   1.000
_cell.length_b   1.000
_cell.length_c   1.000
_cell.angle_alpha   90.00
_cell.angle_beta   90.00
_cell.angle_gamma   90.00
#
_symmetry.space_group_name_H-M   'P 1'
#
loop_
_entity.id
_entity.type
_entity.pdbx_description
1 polymer ?
#
loop_
_entity_poly.entity_id
_entity_poly.type
_entity_poly.pdbx_seq_one_letter_code
_entity_poly.pdbx_strand_id
1 'polypeptide(L)'
;MRERPAPEREEQDVVRFLFRCHGLYVMLTVATQTAEPLSSDDKLSATELAYCLLRWCLWLPQHLMQLIMFGYIWQYIYSSFLRCWLKWIWRHLTGKCELQRILNNTNGAKQTHMIENSLACSKSKVLRSAVQSEIEVDKSVTDVMKEKKINDQKDVRFKPKFKLCLLQISGYKKLYLDVENLRKQPYDSHNPTHEEQLLELWNLLKPHEKLKSRVTKQWGDIGFQGDDPKTDFRGMGMLGLANLLYFSQHHTDGACQVLSHSYHPKMGYSYAIVGINLTEMAYSLLRSGTLKSHFYNLVPGSPQMKHFHQFFCYLIYEFDKFWFEEEPENIMHFNFFREKFHTKVKALLSDQNTVLILKGTKTI
;
A
#
# COMPACT_ATOMS: atom_id res chain seq x y z
N MET A 1 -19.62 39.39 -56.08
CA MET A 1 -20.00 37.99 -55.79
C MET A 1 -18.89 37.38 -54.95
N ARG A 2 -19.21 36.82 -53.78
CA ARG A 2 -18.24 36.26 -52.82
C ARG A 2 -17.53 35.06 -53.44
N GLU A 3 -16.20 35.07 -53.37
CA GLU A 3 -15.35 33.92 -53.64
C GLU A 3 -15.68 32.79 -52.64
N ARG A 4 -15.91 31.58 -53.16
CA ARG A 4 -16.03 30.36 -52.34
C ARG A 4 -14.63 30.02 -51.79
N PRO A 5 -14.46 29.75 -50.48
CA PRO A 5 -13.19 29.29 -49.95
C PRO A 5 -12.86 27.88 -50.47
N ALA A 6 -11.57 27.63 -50.70
CA ALA A 6 -11.04 26.39 -51.26
C ALA A 6 -11.33 25.15 -50.38
N PRO A 7 -11.71 24.00 -50.99
CA PRO A 7 -12.15 22.79 -50.28
C PRO A 7 -11.05 22.06 -49.49
N GLU A 8 -9.76 22.39 -49.69
CA GLU A 8 -8.65 21.69 -49.04
C GLU A 8 -8.57 21.89 -47.52
N ARG A 9 -9.15 22.98 -46.98
CA ARG A 9 -9.08 23.29 -45.55
C ARG A 9 -10.09 22.49 -44.72
N GLU A 10 -11.28 22.25 -45.27
CA GLU A 10 -12.32 21.43 -44.62
C GLU A 10 -11.94 19.93 -44.62
N GLU A 11 -11.35 19.41 -45.70
CA GLU A 11 -10.89 18.02 -45.74
C GLU A 11 -9.77 17.74 -44.72
N GLN A 12 -8.83 18.67 -44.54
CA GLN A 12 -7.77 18.53 -43.52
C GLN A 12 -8.33 18.55 -42.10
N ASP A 13 -9.36 19.35 -41.82
CA ASP A 13 -10.00 19.41 -40.51
C ASP A 13 -10.88 18.18 -40.23
N VAL A 14 -11.54 17.62 -41.26
CA VAL A 14 -12.24 16.33 -41.16
C VAL A 14 -11.26 15.18 -40.92
N VAL A 15 -10.13 15.15 -41.63
CA VAL A 15 -9.09 14.14 -41.40
C VAL A 15 -8.49 14.26 -39.99
N ARG A 16 -8.22 15.48 -39.51
CA ARG A 16 -7.78 15.70 -38.11
C ARG A 16 -8.83 15.27 -37.09
N PHE A 17 -10.11 15.53 -37.36
CA PHE A 17 -11.22 15.10 -36.50
C PHE A 17 -11.33 13.57 -36.47
N LEU A 18 -11.28 12.90 -37.62
CA LEU A 18 -11.31 11.44 -37.72
C LEU A 18 -10.11 10.79 -37.03
N PHE A 19 -8.90 11.36 -37.17
CA PHE A 19 -7.71 10.89 -36.45
C PHE A 19 -7.86 11.05 -34.93
N ARG A 20 -8.44 12.15 -34.45
CA ARG A 20 -8.73 12.36 -33.01
C ARG A 20 -9.76 11.36 -32.50
N CYS A 21 -10.84 11.13 -33.25
CA CYS A 21 -11.88 10.15 -32.90
C CYS A 21 -11.34 8.71 -32.90
N HIS A 22 -10.49 8.35 -33.86
CA HIS A 22 -9.85 7.04 -33.90
C HIS A 22 -8.83 6.85 -32.75
N GLY A 23 -8.04 7.89 -32.45
CA GLY A 23 -7.15 7.89 -31.28
C GLY A 23 -7.93 7.73 -29.97
N LEU A 24 -9.07 8.42 -29.82
CA LEU A 24 -9.98 8.27 -28.68
C LEU A 24 -10.53 6.85 -28.58
N TYR A 25 -10.96 6.28 -29.71
CA TYR A 25 -11.50 4.92 -29.78
C TYR A 25 -10.46 3.88 -29.36
N VAL A 26 -9.22 3.99 -29.85
CA VAL A 26 -8.12 3.09 -29.46
C VAL A 26 -7.79 3.24 -27.98
N MET A 27 -7.72 4.47 -27.46
CA MET A 27 -7.46 4.74 -26.03
C MET A 27 -8.57 4.19 -25.14
N LEU A 28 -9.84 4.37 -25.50
CA LEU A 28 -11.00 3.81 -24.79
C LEU A 28 -10.98 2.28 -24.84
N THR A 29 -10.65 1.69 -25.99
CA THR A 29 -10.60 0.22 -26.16
C THR A 29 -9.45 -0.39 -25.34
N VAL A 30 -8.30 0.27 -25.28
CA VAL A 30 -7.16 -0.19 -24.46
C VAL A 30 -7.43 0.02 -22.97
N ALA A 31 -7.97 1.18 -22.58
CA ALA A 31 -8.31 1.48 -21.20
C ALA A 31 -9.36 0.51 -20.63
N THR A 32 -10.38 0.15 -21.43
CA THR A 32 -11.41 -0.82 -21.05
C THR A 32 -10.88 -2.26 -20.97
N GLN A 33 -9.83 -2.61 -21.71
CA GLN A 33 -9.16 -3.91 -21.60
C GLN A 33 -8.19 -4.00 -20.40
N THR A 34 -7.73 -2.86 -19.88
CA THR A 34 -6.82 -2.81 -18.72
C THR A 34 -7.50 -2.46 -17.40
N ALA A 35 -8.79 -2.09 -17.42
CA ALA A 35 -9.53 -1.71 -16.22
C ALA A 35 -9.98 -2.95 -15.41
N GLU A 36 -9.46 -3.09 -14.19
CA GLU A 36 -10.11 -3.93 -13.17
C GLU A 36 -11.43 -3.26 -12.72
N PRO A 37 -12.45 -4.03 -12.33
CA PRO A 37 -13.76 -3.48 -12.00
C PRO A 37 -13.69 -2.63 -10.71
N LEU A 38 -13.94 -1.33 -10.85
CA LEU A 38 -14.08 -0.37 -9.75
C LEU A 38 -15.32 -0.67 -8.89
N SER A 39 -15.22 -0.46 -7.58
CA SER A 39 -16.30 -0.61 -6.60
C SER A 39 -17.38 0.49 -6.73
N SER A 40 -18.57 0.19 -6.24
CA SER A 40 -19.86 0.83 -6.50
C SER A 40 -20.06 2.30 -6.09
N ASP A 41 -19.10 2.94 -5.40
CA ASP A 41 -19.34 4.22 -4.72
C ASP A 41 -18.78 5.48 -5.41
N ASP A 42 -18.04 5.33 -6.52
CA ASP A 42 -17.61 6.47 -7.36
C ASP A 42 -18.38 6.51 -8.68
N LYS A 43 -19.67 6.85 -8.65
CA LYS A 43 -20.43 7.11 -9.87
C LYS A 43 -20.32 8.58 -10.29
N LEU A 44 -19.12 8.98 -10.72
CA LEU A 44 -19.11 9.91 -11.86
C LEU A 44 -19.71 9.12 -13.02
N SER A 45 -20.86 9.56 -13.55
CA SER A 45 -21.52 8.80 -14.62
C SER A 45 -20.53 8.54 -15.75
N ALA A 46 -20.56 7.35 -16.36
CA ALA A 46 -19.65 7.02 -17.47
C ALA A 46 -19.68 8.08 -18.58
N THR A 47 -20.82 8.76 -18.72
CA THR A 47 -21.04 9.94 -19.58
C THR A 47 -20.25 11.17 -19.14
N GLU A 48 -20.13 11.47 -17.85
CA GLU A 48 -19.28 12.58 -17.37
C GLU A 48 -17.79 12.28 -17.49
N LEU A 49 -17.35 11.05 -17.18
CA LEU A 49 -15.96 10.63 -17.44
C LEU A 49 -15.63 10.71 -18.94
N ALA A 50 -16.54 10.23 -19.80
CA ALA A 50 -16.38 10.32 -21.25
C ALA A 50 -16.33 11.79 -21.71
N TYR A 51 -17.17 12.66 -21.16
CA TYR A 51 -17.19 14.09 -21.50
C TYR A 51 -15.92 14.81 -21.02
N CYS A 52 -15.47 14.55 -19.80
CA CYS A 52 -14.21 15.07 -19.26
C CYS A 52 -13.01 14.59 -20.09
N LEU A 53 -12.94 13.31 -20.45
CA LEU A 53 -11.89 12.75 -21.31
C LEU A 53 -11.92 13.37 -22.71
N LEU A 54 -13.11 13.54 -23.32
CA LEU A 54 -13.26 14.22 -24.60
C LEU A 54 -12.76 15.67 -24.53
N ARG A 55 -13.13 16.40 -23.47
CA ARG A 55 -12.74 17.79 -23.27
C ARG A 55 -11.24 17.93 -23.01
N TRP A 56 -10.64 16.99 -22.29
CA TRP A 56 -9.20 16.88 -22.06
C TRP A 56 -8.46 16.61 -23.38
N CYS A 57 -8.94 15.66 -24.19
CA CYS A 57 -8.37 15.34 -25.50
C CYS A 57 -8.51 16.48 -26.52
N LEU A 58 -9.55 17.32 -26.40
CA LEU A 58 -9.74 18.51 -27.24
C LEU A 58 -8.80 19.68 -26.85
N TRP A 59 -8.39 19.76 -25.58
CA TRP A 59 -7.47 20.79 -25.06
C TRP A 59 -5.99 20.40 -25.14
N LEU A 60 -5.69 19.11 -25.33
CA LEU A 60 -4.34 18.61 -25.48
C LEU A 60 -3.73 19.05 -26.82
N PRO A 61 -2.56 19.73 -26.84
CA PRO A 61 -1.86 20.05 -28.08
C PRO A 61 -1.64 18.76 -28.89
N GLN A 62 -1.85 18.83 -30.21
CA GLN A 62 -1.79 17.66 -31.09
C GLN A 62 -0.49 16.86 -30.95
N HIS A 63 0.63 17.55 -30.70
CA HIS A 63 1.93 16.96 -30.42
C HIS A 63 1.96 16.15 -29.11
N LEU A 64 1.29 16.62 -28.05
CA LEU A 64 1.24 15.92 -26.76
C LEU A 64 0.39 14.63 -26.87
N MET A 65 -0.69 14.66 -27.66
CA MET A 65 -1.50 13.47 -27.95
C MET A 65 -0.70 12.44 -28.78
N GLN A 66 0.09 12.89 -29.76
CA GLN A 66 0.98 12.04 -30.53
C GLN A 66 2.08 11.40 -29.67
N LEU A 67 2.67 12.14 -28.73
CA LEU A 67 3.65 11.61 -27.78
C LEU A 67 3.05 10.54 -26.86
N ILE A 68 1.83 10.76 -26.37
CA ILE A 68 1.10 9.79 -25.54
C ILE A 68 0.79 8.53 -26.35
N MET A 69 0.25 8.66 -27.56
CA MET A 69 -0.02 7.53 -28.45
C MET A 69 1.25 6.77 -28.83
N PHE A 70 2.34 7.47 -29.12
CA PHE A 70 3.66 6.87 -29.36
C PHE A 70 4.15 6.11 -28.13
N GLY A 71 3.95 6.66 -26.94
CA GLY A 71 4.22 5.99 -25.66
C GLY A 71 3.46 4.65 -25.54
N TYR A 72 2.16 4.63 -25.83
CA TYR A 72 1.35 3.41 -25.80
C TYR A 72 1.78 2.38 -26.86
N ILE A 73 2.04 2.83 -28.09
CA ILE A 73 2.51 1.95 -29.18
C ILE A 73 3.88 1.38 -28.84
N TRP A 74 4.81 2.20 -28.34
CA TRP A 74 6.13 1.77 -27.91
C TRP A 74 6.05 0.77 -26.74
N GLN A 75 5.19 1.04 -25.75
CA GLN A 75 4.95 0.14 -24.64
C GLN A 75 4.35 -1.19 -25.11
N TYR A 76 3.44 -1.18 -26.09
CA TYR A 76 2.90 -2.39 -26.71
C TYR A 76 3.97 -3.18 -27.46
N ILE A 77 4.76 -2.53 -28.32
CA ILE A 77 5.87 -3.16 -29.06
C ILE A 77 6.90 -3.76 -28.09
N TYR A 78 7.26 -3.00 -27.06
CA TYR A 78 8.21 -3.43 -26.04
C TYR A 78 7.69 -4.64 -25.25
N SER A 79 6.46 -4.57 -24.74
CA SER A 79 5.87 -5.62 -23.91
C SER A 79 5.53 -6.89 -24.70
N SER A 80 5.08 -6.76 -25.94
CA SER A 80 4.63 -7.88 -26.77
C SER A 80 5.78 -8.60 -27.48
N PHE A 81 6.73 -7.87 -28.04
CA PHE A 81 7.77 -8.41 -28.93
C PHE A 81 9.19 -8.29 -28.35
N LEU A 82 9.66 -7.08 -28.06
CA LEU A 82 11.07 -6.87 -27.64
C LEU A 82 11.40 -7.58 -26.33
N ARG A 83 10.50 -7.54 -25.33
CA ARG A 83 10.70 -8.21 -24.04
C ARG A 83 10.81 -9.73 -24.21
N CYS A 84 10.02 -10.33 -25.09
CA CYS A 84 10.10 -11.77 -25.38
C CYS A 84 11.42 -12.12 -26.06
N TRP A 85 11.81 -11.33 -27.07
CA TRP A 85 13.04 -11.54 -27.83
C TRP A 85 14.29 -11.36 -26.95
N LEU A 86 14.35 -10.31 -26.14
CA LEU A 86 15.43 -10.10 -25.17
C LEU A 86 15.51 -11.25 -24.17
N LYS A 87 14.38 -11.74 -23.61
CA LYS A 87 14.40 -12.90 -22.70
C LYS A 87 14.98 -14.14 -23.38
N TRP A 88 14.63 -14.37 -24.64
CA TRP A 88 15.14 -15.48 -25.44
C TRP A 88 16.65 -15.34 -25.72
N ILE A 89 17.11 -14.17 -26.16
CA ILE A 89 18.54 -13.88 -26.36
C ILE A 89 19.33 -14.13 -25.09
N TRP A 90 18.91 -13.54 -23.98
CA TRP A 90 19.63 -13.68 -22.72
C TRP A 90 19.63 -15.14 -22.23
N ARG A 91 18.60 -15.93 -22.54
CA ARG A 91 18.59 -17.36 -22.24
C ARG A 91 19.63 -18.12 -23.06
N HIS A 92 19.80 -17.78 -24.34
CA HIS A 92 20.84 -18.36 -25.19
C HIS A 92 22.25 -17.92 -24.80
N LEU A 93 22.44 -16.63 -24.46
CA LEU A 93 23.75 -16.09 -24.08
C LEU A 93 24.23 -16.58 -22.71
N THR A 94 23.33 -16.67 -21.73
CA THR A 94 23.72 -16.95 -20.33
C THR A 94 23.37 -18.36 -19.85
N GLY A 95 22.54 -19.10 -20.60
CA GLY A 95 21.94 -20.36 -20.16
C GLY A 95 20.93 -20.22 -19.01
N LYS A 96 20.71 -19.01 -18.48
CA LYS A 96 19.85 -18.73 -17.32
C LYS A 96 18.52 -18.13 -17.74
N CYS A 97 17.45 -18.45 -17.02
CA CYS A 97 16.16 -17.77 -17.21
C CYS A 97 16.11 -16.40 -16.50
N GLU A 98 15.07 -15.60 -16.74
CA GLU A 98 14.89 -14.28 -16.13
C GLU A 98 14.91 -14.34 -14.60
N LEU A 99 14.20 -15.30 -13.99
CA LEU A 99 14.16 -15.47 -12.53
C LEU A 99 15.56 -15.73 -11.96
N GLN A 100 16.34 -16.61 -12.60
CA GLN A 100 17.72 -16.88 -12.19
C GLN A 100 18.61 -15.65 -12.33
N ARG A 101 18.42 -14.80 -13.34
CA ARG A 101 19.18 -13.56 -13.49
C ARG A 101 18.82 -12.55 -12.39
N ILE A 102 17.54 -12.41 -12.06
CA ILE A 102 17.07 -11.52 -10.98
C ILE A 102 17.70 -11.95 -9.65
N LEU A 103 17.57 -13.24 -9.27
CA LEU A 103 18.07 -13.74 -7.98
C LEU A 103 19.60 -13.75 -7.85
N ASN A 104 20.33 -13.71 -8.97
CA ASN A 104 21.80 -13.64 -8.96
C ASN A 104 22.33 -12.21 -8.89
N ASN A 105 21.60 -11.22 -9.41
CA ASN A 105 22.10 -9.85 -9.58
C ASN A 105 21.47 -8.83 -8.63
N THR A 106 20.43 -9.20 -7.89
CA THR A 106 19.71 -8.31 -6.97
C THR A 106 19.51 -8.98 -5.61
N ASN A 107 19.27 -8.18 -4.58
CA ASN A 107 19.01 -8.64 -3.21
C ASN A 107 17.90 -7.78 -2.58
N GLY A 108 17.40 -8.20 -1.40
CA GLY A 108 16.42 -7.46 -0.61
C GLY A 108 15.09 -7.19 -1.33
N ALA A 109 14.44 -6.09 -0.98
CA ALA A 109 13.16 -5.66 -1.55
C ALA A 109 13.18 -5.58 -3.08
N LYS A 110 14.26 -5.06 -3.67
CA LYS A 110 14.41 -4.94 -5.13
C LYS A 110 14.30 -6.30 -5.82
N GLN A 111 14.94 -7.33 -5.25
CA GLN A 111 14.85 -8.70 -5.77
C GLN A 111 13.40 -9.18 -5.75
N THR A 112 12.70 -9.03 -4.62
CA THR A 112 11.33 -9.53 -4.46
C THR A 112 10.34 -8.80 -5.37
N HIS A 113 10.44 -7.47 -5.51
CA HIS A 113 9.64 -6.70 -6.48
C HIS A 113 9.85 -7.17 -7.92
N MET A 114 11.11 -7.40 -8.32
CA MET A 114 11.40 -7.87 -9.68
C MET A 114 10.86 -9.28 -9.93
N ILE A 115 10.92 -10.17 -8.92
CA ILE A 115 10.31 -11.51 -9.00
C ILE A 115 8.80 -11.40 -9.10
N GLU A 116 8.15 -10.62 -8.23
CA GLU A 116 6.70 -10.40 -8.25
C GLU A 116 6.23 -9.92 -9.63
N ASN A 117 6.87 -8.89 -10.18
CA ASN A 117 6.56 -8.34 -11.50
C ASN A 117 6.85 -9.34 -12.63
N SER A 118 7.92 -10.14 -12.55
CA SER A 118 8.25 -11.15 -13.55
C SER A 118 7.19 -12.24 -13.61
N LEU A 119 6.72 -12.70 -12.45
CA LEU A 119 5.71 -13.74 -12.33
C LEU A 119 4.32 -13.22 -12.74
N ALA A 120 3.91 -12.05 -12.25
CA ALA A 120 2.61 -11.44 -12.56
C ALA A 120 2.44 -11.16 -14.07
N CYS A 121 3.48 -10.67 -14.73
CA CYS A 121 3.47 -10.40 -16.18
C CYS A 121 3.79 -11.64 -17.04
N SER A 122 3.92 -12.84 -16.46
CA SER A 122 4.26 -14.04 -17.21
C SER A 122 3.11 -14.49 -18.11
N LYS A 123 3.41 -14.98 -19.33
CA LYS A 123 2.42 -15.63 -20.20
C LYS A 123 1.97 -17.01 -19.66
N SER A 124 2.81 -17.67 -18.86
CA SER A 124 2.48 -18.98 -18.26
C SER A 124 1.54 -18.81 -17.06
N LYS A 125 0.42 -19.55 -17.08
CA LYS A 125 -0.58 -19.56 -16.00
C LYS A 125 0.03 -20.04 -14.67
N VAL A 126 0.92 -21.03 -14.72
CA VAL A 126 1.63 -21.60 -13.56
C VAL A 126 2.43 -20.52 -12.81
N LEU A 127 3.12 -19.65 -13.56
CA LEU A 127 3.89 -18.56 -12.96
C LEU A 127 2.99 -17.47 -12.36
N ARG A 128 1.88 -17.13 -13.03
CA ARG A 128 0.95 -16.13 -12.51
C ARG A 128 0.26 -16.64 -11.24
N SER A 129 -0.12 -17.92 -11.19
CA SER A 129 -0.73 -18.52 -10.00
C SER A 129 0.23 -18.60 -8.82
N ALA A 130 1.55 -18.68 -9.05
CA ALA A 130 2.54 -18.70 -7.96
C ALA A 130 2.53 -17.43 -7.10
N VAL A 131 2.12 -16.28 -7.65
CA VAL A 131 1.98 -15.02 -6.90
C VAL A 131 0.61 -14.92 -6.22
N GLN A 132 -0.38 -15.70 -6.66
CA GLN A 132 -1.74 -15.68 -6.12
C GLN A 132 -1.97 -16.75 -5.04
N SER A 133 -1.17 -17.82 -5.02
CA SER A 133 -1.33 -18.91 -4.05
C SER A 133 -0.87 -18.49 -2.65
N GLU A 134 -1.80 -18.49 -1.70
CA GLU A 134 -1.55 -18.13 -0.30
C GLU A 134 -1.07 -19.31 0.56
N ILE A 135 -1.29 -20.55 0.12
CA ILE A 135 -1.25 -21.74 0.99
C ILE A 135 -0.11 -22.71 0.62
N GLU A 136 0.30 -22.79 -0.65
CA GLU A 136 1.25 -23.82 -1.11
C GLU A 136 2.49 -23.22 -1.80
N VAL A 137 3.32 -22.48 -1.05
CA VAL A 137 4.56 -21.88 -1.59
C VAL A 137 5.53 -22.94 -2.09
N ASP A 138 5.75 -24.04 -1.36
CA ASP A 138 6.67 -25.11 -1.75
C ASP A 138 6.27 -25.80 -3.07
N LYS A 139 4.97 -26.02 -3.26
CA LYS A 139 4.43 -26.54 -4.51
C LYS A 139 4.61 -25.53 -5.64
N SER A 140 4.30 -24.26 -5.40
CA SER A 140 4.49 -23.18 -6.37
C SER A 140 5.95 -23.04 -6.83
N VAL A 141 6.91 -23.19 -5.90
CA VAL A 141 8.34 -23.25 -6.21
C VAL A 141 8.64 -24.41 -7.16
N THR A 142 8.14 -25.61 -6.82
CA THR A 142 8.38 -26.84 -7.61
C THR A 142 7.78 -26.74 -9.01
N ASP A 143 6.54 -26.25 -9.12
CA ASP A 143 5.84 -26.08 -10.38
C ASP A 143 6.53 -25.06 -11.29
N VAL A 144 6.97 -23.92 -10.74
CA VAL A 144 7.72 -22.91 -11.49
C VAL A 144 9.08 -23.44 -11.95
N MET A 145 9.79 -24.18 -11.10
CA MET A 145 11.07 -24.81 -11.48
C MET A 145 10.89 -25.80 -12.63
N LYS A 146 9.83 -26.62 -12.58
CA LYS A 146 9.47 -27.56 -13.66
C LYS A 146 9.12 -26.84 -14.95
N GLU A 147 8.24 -25.84 -14.89
CA GLU A 147 7.80 -25.02 -16.04
C GLU A 147 8.98 -24.29 -16.71
N LYS A 148 9.96 -23.82 -15.91
CA LYS A 148 11.15 -23.13 -16.44
C LYS A 148 12.31 -24.05 -16.79
N LYS A 149 12.20 -25.35 -16.51
CA LYS A 149 13.27 -26.34 -16.71
C LYS A 149 14.54 -25.96 -15.94
N ILE A 150 14.37 -25.51 -14.69
CA ILE A 150 15.49 -25.14 -13.81
C ILE A 150 16.00 -26.40 -13.13
N ASN A 151 17.30 -26.65 -13.23
CA ASN A 151 17.96 -27.79 -12.59
C ASN A 151 18.51 -27.37 -11.21
N ASP A 152 17.98 -27.97 -10.16
CA ASP A 152 18.32 -27.68 -8.75
C ASP A 152 19.81 -27.95 -8.44
N GLN A 153 20.41 -28.97 -9.06
CA GLN A 153 21.83 -29.30 -8.87
C GLN A 153 22.77 -28.27 -9.52
N LYS A 154 22.34 -27.62 -10.61
CA LYS A 154 23.15 -26.60 -11.31
C LYS A 154 23.05 -25.22 -10.66
N ASP A 155 21.99 -24.95 -9.90
CA ASP A 155 21.74 -23.66 -9.27
C ASP A 155 21.12 -23.85 -7.87
N VAL A 156 21.92 -24.41 -6.96
CA VAL A 156 21.50 -24.79 -5.60
C VAL A 156 20.92 -23.62 -4.79
N ARG A 157 21.32 -22.38 -5.11
CA ARG A 157 20.85 -21.17 -4.42
C ARG A 157 19.51 -20.66 -4.94
N PHE A 158 19.08 -21.11 -6.12
CA PHE A 158 17.84 -20.64 -6.74
C PHE A 158 16.63 -20.94 -5.85
N LYS A 159 16.46 -22.21 -5.49
CA LYS A 159 15.28 -22.69 -4.75
C LYS A 159 15.05 -21.95 -3.43
N PRO A 160 16.03 -21.82 -2.51
CA PRO A 160 15.82 -21.10 -1.25
C PRO A 160 15.56 -19.60 -1.46
N LYS A 161 16.30 -18.93 -2.36
CA LYS A 161 16.08 -17.50 -2.66
C LYS A 161 14.71 -17.25 -3.29
N PHE A 162 14.30 -18.11 -4.22
CA PHE A 162 13.00 -18.01 -4.88
C PHE A 162 11.86 -18.27 -3.90
N LYS A 163 11.99 -19.30 -3.05
CA LYS A 163 11.05 -19.58 -1.96
C LYS A 163 10.89 -18.38 -1.03
N LEU A 164 11.99 -17.74 -0.64
CA LEU A 164 11.95 -16.53 0.18
C LEU A 164 11.14 -15.41 -0.47
N CYS A 165 11.40 -15.10 -1.75
CA CYS A 165 10.62 -14.08 -2.47
C CYS A 165 9.12 -14.43 -2.50
N LEU A 166 8.77 -15.70 -2.75
CA LEU A 166 7.37 -16.11 -2.76
C LEU A 166 6.71 -16.00 -1.37
N LEU A 167 7.41 -16.38 -0.30
CA LEU A 167 6.92 -16.22 1.08
C LEU A 167 6.65 -14.76 1.44
N GLN A 168 7.52 -13.86 0.98
CA GLN A 168 7.36 -12.41 1.18
C GLN A 168 6.16 -11.87 0.41
N ILE A 169 6.00 -12.25 -0.86
CA ILE A 169 4.90 -11.81 -1.72
C ILE A 169 3.56 -12.32 -1.19
N SER A 170 3.43 -13.63 -0.93
CA SER A 170 2.20 -14.21 -0.40
C SER A 170 1.91 -13.73 1.01
N GLY A 171 2.95 -13.60 1.85
CA GLY A 171 2.82 -13.08 3.21
C GLY A 171 2.35 -11.63 3.26
N TYR A 172 2.79 -10.76 2.34
CA TYR A 172 2.29 -9.39 2.25
C TYR A 172 0.79 -9.36 1.91
N LYS A 173 0.35 -10.19 0.97
CA LYS A 173 -1.06 -10.29 0.59
C LYS A 173 -1.93 -10.79 1.74
N LYS A 174 -1.48 -11.86 2.39
CA LYS A 174 -2.15 -12.39 3.58
C LYS A 174 -2.21 -11.35 4.69
N LEU A 175 -1.12 -10.66 4.98
CA LEU A 175 -1.08 -9.57 5.96
C LEU A 175 -2.11 -8.49 5.65
N TYR A 176 -2.22 -8.06 4.38
CA TYR A 176 -3.24 -7.09 3.97
C TYR A 176 -4.66 -7.59 4.25
N LEU A 177 -4.97 -8.86 3.93
CA LEU A 177 -6.27 -9.45 4.22
C LEU A 177 -6.54 -9.53 5.73
N ASP A 178 -5.57 -9.98 6.52
CA ASP A 178 -5.70 -10.07 7.97
C ASP A 178 -5.95 -8.68 8.59
N VAL A 179 -5.21 -7.65 8.13
CA VAL A 179 -5.38 -6.26 8.58
C VAL A 179 -6.75 -5.71 8.16
N GLU A 180 -7.18 -5.95 6.92
CA GLU A 180 -8.47 -5.49 6.43
C GLU A 180 -9.66 -6.17 7.13
N ASN A 181 -9.53 -7.46 7.46
CA ASN A 181 -10.53 -8.20 8.23
C ASN A 181 -10.67 -7.62 9.63
N LEU A 182 -9.55 -7.36 10.32
CA LEU A 182 -9.56 -6.77 11.66
C LEU A 182 -10.06 -5.31 11.65
N ARG A 183 -9.76 -4.54 10.59
CA ARG A 183 -10.28 -3.19 10.40
C ARG A 183 -11.80 -3.18 10.21
N LYS A 184 -12.33 -4.14 9.46
CA LYS A 184 -13.77 -4.29 9.18
C LYS A 184 -14.55 -4.84 10.36
N GLN A 185 -13.90 -5.53 11.30
CA GLN A 185 -14.53 -6.04 12.50
C GLN A 185 -14.91 -4.85 13.42
N PRO A 186 -16.21 -4.57 13.62
CA PRO A 186 -16.62 -3.50 14.51
C PRO A 186 -16.33 -3.88 15.96
N TYR A 187 -16.06 -2.87 16.78
CA TYR A 187 -16.05 -3.05 18.23
C TYR A 187 -17.45 -3.43 18.72
N ASP A 188 -17.52 -4.46 19.57
CA ASP A 188 -18.77 -4.98 20.13
C ASP A 188 -18.67 -5.03 21.65
N SER A 189 -19.51 -4.24 22.30
CA SER A 189 -19.61 -4.12 23.76
C SER A 189 -20.22 -5.35 24.44
N HIS A 190 -20.81 -6.27 23.67
CA HIS A 190 -21.31 -7.55 24.17
C HIS A 190 -20.28 -8.68 23.99
N ASN A 191 -19.17 -8.42 23.29
CA ASN A 191 -18.10 -9.39 23.12
C ASN A 191 -17.10 -9.25 24.28
N PRO A 192 -16.97 -10.27 25.15
CA PRO A 192 -16.11 -10.19 26.33
C PRO A 192 -14.63 -9.98 25.97
N THR A 193 -14.16 -10.52 24.84
CA THR A 193 -12.76 -10.34 24.39
C THR A 193 -12.48 -8.91 23.98
N HIS A 194 -13.42 -8.24 23.31
CA HIS A 194 -13.25 -6.82 22.95
C HIS A 194 -13.24 -5.91 24.17
N GLU A 195 -14.11 -6.19 25.14
CA GLU A 195 -14.17 -5.47 26.41
C GLU A 195 -12.91 -5.70 27.25
N GLU A 196 -12.40 -6.94 27.31
CA GLU A 196 -11.13 -7.28 27.97
C GLU A 196 -9.96 -6.51 27.37
N GLN A 197 -9.82 -6.48 26.04
CA GLN A 197 -8.76 -5.74 25.35
C GLN A 197 -8.83 -4.23 25.63
N LEU A 198 -10.04 -3.65 25.69
CA LEU A 198 -10.22 -2.23 25.99
C LEU A 198 -9.90 -1.90 27.45
N LEU A 199 -10.28 -2.77 28.38
CA LEU A 199 -9.93 -2.64 29.80
C LEU A 199 -8.43 -2.83 30.02
N GLU A 200 -7.79 -3.75 29.30
CA GLU A 200 -6.36 -3.96 29.34
C GLU A 200 -5.60 -2.70 28.89
N LEU A 201 -6.05 -2.08 27.78
CA LEU A 201 -5.50 -0.80 27.33
C LEU A 201 -5.56 0.27 28.42
N TRP A 202 -6.70 0.40 29.10
CA TRP A 202 -6.84 1.32 30.23
C TRP A 202 -5.84 1.01 31.34
N ASN A 203 -5.76 -0.25 31.77
CA ASN A 203 -4.90 -0.66 32.87
C ASN A 203 -3.40 -0.44 32.57
N LEU A 204 -2.99 -0.59 31.31
CA LEU A 204 -1.61 -0.33 30.88
C LEU A 204 -1.29 1.17 30.90
N LEU A 205 -2.22 2.03 30.50
CA LEU A 205 -2.01 3.48 30.42
C LEU A 205 -2.29 4.21 31.74
N LYS A 206 -3.16 3.66 32.60
CA LYS A 206 -3.61 4.21 33.88
C LYS A 206 -3.56 3.16 34.99
N PRO A 207 -2.39 2.59 35.31
CA PRO A 207 -2.27 1.46 36.25
C PRO A 207 -2.73 1.77 37.69
N HIS A 208 -2.75 3.06 38.06
CA HIS A 208 -3.13 3.52 39.39
C HIS A 208 -4.58 4.00 39.50
N GLU A 209 -5.35 3.95 38.41
CA GLU A 209 -6.73 4.41 38.39
C GLU A 209 -7.63 3.32 37.80
N LYS A 210 -8.67 2.93 38.55
CA LYS A 210 -9.67 1.99 38.04
C LYS A 210 -10.81 2.74 37.37
N LEU A 211 -11.31 2.19 36.27
CA LEU A 211 -12.56 2.66 35.66
C LEU A 211 -13.72 2.42 36.64
N LYS A 212 -14.51 3.47 36.86
CA LYS A 212 -15.72 3.41 37.71
C LYS A 212 -16.83 2.60 37.06
N SER A 213 -16.91 2.64 35.73
CA SER A 213 -17.89 1.96 34.91
C SER A 213 -17.37 1.86 33.48
N ARG A 214 -17.96 0.98 32.68
CA ARG A 214 -17.61 0.82 31.27
C ARG A 214 -17.94 2.07 30.44
N VAL A 215 -19.04 2.76 30.72
CA VAL A 215 -19.39 4.06 30.13
C VAL A 215 -19.09 5.12 31.18
N THR A 216 -18.11 5.98 30.92
CA THR A 216 -17.59 6.96 31.89
C THR A 216 -16.76 8.05 31.19
N LYS A 217 -16.74 9.25 31.77
CA LYS A 217 -15.89 10.36 31.29
C LYS A 217 -14.39 10.08 31.40
N GLN A 218 -13.99 9.10 32.22
CA GLN A 218 -12.58 8.74 32.41
C GLN A 218 -11.89 8.34 31.11
N TRP A 219 -12.62 7.82 30.11
CA TRP A 219 -12.04 7.51 28.81
C TRP A 219 -11.41 8.72 28.10
N GLY A 220 -11.89 9.93 28.39
CA GLY A 220 -11.29 11.18 27.94
C GLY A 220 -9.86 11.38 28.45
N ASP A 221 -9.51 10.80 29.60
CA ASP A 221 -8.17 10.88 30.17
C ASP A 221 -7.13 10.14 29.34
N ILE A 222 -7.50 9.14 28.54
CA ILE A 222 -6.60 8.53 27.54
C ILE A 222 -6.93 8.96 26.11
N GLY A 223 -7.72 10.02 25.97
CA GLY A 223 -7.98 10.70 24.72
C GLY A 223 -9.00 10.01 23.81
N PHE A 224 -9.95 9.24 24.34
CA PHE A 224 -11.18 8.87 23.61
C PHE A 224 -12.19 10.03 23.62
N GLN A 225 -13.15 10.01 22.70
CA GLN A 225 -14.22 11.02 22.64
C GLN A 225 -15.50 10.52 23.33
N GLY A 226 -16.07 11.37 24.17
CA GLY A 226 -17.29 11.04 24.93
C GLY A 226 -17.05 9.99 26.01
N ASP A 227 -18.15 9.39 26.48
CA ASP A 227 -18.13 8.49 27.63
C ASP A 227 -17.98 7.01 27.21
N ASP A 228 -18.05 6.69 25.91
CA ASP A 228 -17.94 5.33 25.38
C ASP A 228 -16.99 5.27 24.15
N PRO A 229 -15.80 4.66 24.29
CA PRO A 229 -14.82 4.45 23.22
C PRO A 229 -15.37 3.75 21.96
N LYS A 230 -16.48 3.03 22.07
CA LYS A 230 -17.09 2.33 20.93
C LYS A 230 -17.31 3.24 19.71
N THR A 231 -17.66 4.51 19.93
CA THR A 231 -17.92 5.45 18.82
C THR A 231 -16.66 5.87 18.06
N ASP A 232 -15.48 5.77 18.69
CA ASP A 232 -14.21 6.17 18.08
C ASP A 232 -13.67 5.09 17.13
N PHE A 233 -13.99 3.82 17.39
CA PHE A 233 -13.55 2.70 16.56
C PHE A 233 -14.35 2.53 15.25
N ARG A 234 -15.29 3.42 14.91
CA ARG A 234 -16.15 3.25 13.72
C ARG A 234 -15.38 3.11 12.39
N GLY A 235 -14.27 3.84 12.23
CA GLY A 235 -13.48 3.82 10.99
C GLY A 235 -12.52 2.64 10.89
N MET A 236 -11.77 2.40 11.97
CA MET A 236 -10.67 1.41 12.01
C MET A 236 -11.04 0.12 12.75
N GLY A 237 -12.25 -0.02 13.26
CA GLY A 237 -12.74 -1.21 13.96
C GLY A 237 -11.80 -1.66 15.08
N MET A 238 -11.71 -2.99 15.23
CA MET A 238 -10.80 -3.63 16.18
C MET A 238 -9.32 -3.39 15.87
N LEU A 239 -8.95 -3.03 14.63
CA LEU A 239 -7.56 -2.71 14.29
C LEU A 239 -7.06 -1.48 15.07
N GLY A 240 -7.91 -0.47 15.26
CA GLY A 240 -7.58 0.72 16.04
C GLY A 240 -7.26 0.38 17.49
N LEU A 241 -8.11 -0.43 18.13
CA LEU A 241 -7.87 -0.91 19.50
C LEU A 241 -6.62 -1.81 19.58
N ALA A 242 -6.48 -2.76 18.67
CA ALA A 242 -5.36 -3.69 18.65
C ALA A 242 -4.00 -2.98 18.50
N ASN A 243 -3.92 -1.93 17.67
CA ASN A 243 -2.71 -1.12 17.53
C ASN A 243 -2.35 -0.37 18.81
N LEU A 244 -3.31 0.33 19.42
CA LEU A 244 -3.11 1.04 20.69
C LEU A 244 -2.67 0.09 21.81
N LEU A 245 -3.34 -1.06 21.90
CA LEU A 245 -3.03 -2.09 22.89
C LEU A 245 -1.63 -2.67 22.65
N TYR A 246 -1.29 -3.01 21.40
CA TYR A 246 0.02 -3.55 21.06
C TYR A 246 1.15 -2.59 21.44
N PHE A 247 0.99 -1.30 21.15
CA PHE A 247 1.96 -0.28 21.54
C PHE A 247 2.10 -0.18 23.07
N SER A 248 0.98 -0.20 23.79
CA SER A 248 0.98 -0.14 25.26
C SER A 248 1.60 -1.38 25.92
N GLN A 249 1.42 -2.56 25.31
CA GLN A 249 1.98 -3.83 25.81
C GLN A 249 3.48 -3.99 25.52
N HIS A 250 3.92 -3.62 24.31
CA HIS A 250 5.30 -3.91 23.85
C HIS A 250 6.25 -2.73 24.05
N HIS A 251 5.72 -1.52 24.19
CA HIS A 251 6.48 -0.28 24.35
C HIS A 251 5.85 0.59 25.46
N THR A 252 5.56 -0.01 26.63
CA THR A 252 4.84 0.64 27.73
C THR A 252 5.41 2.01 28.11
N ASP A 253 6.74 2.12 28.28
CA ASP A 253 7.38 3.40 28.60
C ASP A 253 7.15 4.45 27.51
N GLY A 254 7.22 4.04 26.24
CA GLY A 254 6.94 4.90 25.08
C GLY A 254 5.46 5.31 25.04
N ALA A 255 4.54 4.39 25.33
CA ALA A 255 3.12 4.69 25.37
C ALA A 255 2.77 5.67 26.50
N CYS A 256 3.31 5.47 27.70
CA CYS A 256 3.16 6.39 28.82
C CYS A 256 3.79 7.76 28.54
N GLN A 257 4.95 7.80 27.88
CA GLN A 257 5.59 9.06 27.47
C GLN A 257 4.71 9.84 26.49
N VAL A 258 4.27 9.19 25.40
CA VAL A 258 3.39 9.80 24.39
C VAL A 258 2.07 10.28 25.02
N LEU A 259 1.48 9.48 25.92
CA LEU A 259 0.28 9.88 26.68
C LEU A 259 0.56 11.10 27.59
N SER A 260 1.70 11.13 28.28
CA SER A 260 2.07 12.27 29.13
C SER A 260 2.23 13.55 28.32
N HIS A 261 2.85 13.47 27.14
CA HIS A 261 2.99 14.60 26.23
C HIS A 261 1.63 15.07 25.69
N SER A 262 0.70 14.15 25.45
CA SER A 262 -0.62 14.48 24.93
C SER A 262 -1.43 15.39 25.87
N TYR A 263 -1.09 15.46 27.16
CA TYR A 263 -1.69 16.39 28.14
C TYR A 263 -1.13 17.81 28.11
N HIS A 264 -0.18 18.12 27.22
CA HIS A 264 0.44 19.43 27.16
C HIS A 264 -0.63 20.55 27.02
N PRO A 265 -0.56 21.65 27.80
CA PRO A 265 -1.66 22.62 27.88
C PRO A 265 -1.97 23.35 26.58
N LYS A 266 -0.96 23.59 25.73
CA LYS A 266 -1.11 24.25 24.41
C LYS A 266 -1.11 23.28 23.23
N MET A 267 -0.07 22.44 23.15
CA MET A 267 0.16 21.47 22.08
C MET A 267 -0.44 20.08 22.35
N GLY A 268 -1.24 19.92 23.40
CA GLY A 268 -1.86 18.64 23.72
C GLY A 268 -2.78 18.14 22.63
N TYR A 269 -2.95 16.82 22.59
CA TYR A 269 -3.80 16.14 21.63
C TYR A 269 -4.47 14.92 22.28
N SER A 270 -5.52 14.42 21.64
CA SER A 270 -6.25 13.25 22.13
C SER A 270 -5.49 11.97 21.76
N TYR A 271 -4.76 11.37 22.70
CA TYR A 271 -3.91 10.18 22.49
C TYR A 271 -4.62 9.08 21.67
N ALA A 272 -5.78 8.58 22.12
CA ALA A 272 -6.47 7.49 21.43
C ALA A 272 -6.98 7.90 20.04
N ILE A 273 -7.55 9.11 19.88
CA ILE A 273 -8.00 9.59 18.55
C ILE A 273 -6.83 9.71 17.58
N VAL A 274 -5.71 10.28 18.02
CA VAL A 274 -4.51 10.40 17.19
C VAL A 274 -3.97 9.01 16.83
N GLY A 275 -3.89 8.08 17.78
CA GLY A 275 -3.47 6.71 17.50
C GLY A 275 -4.39 5.96 16.53
N ILE A 276 -5.72 6.12 16.64
CA ILE A 276 -6.68 5.54 15.68
C ILE A 276 -6.49 6.18 14.29
N ASN A 277 -6.24 7.49 14.23
CA ASN A 277 -5.99 8.20 12.98
C ASN A 277 -4.65 7.78 12.32
N LEU A 278 -3.61 7.52 13.10
CA LEU A 278 -2.34 6.96 12.61
C LEU A 278 -2.48 5.48 12.21
N THR A 279 -3.41 4.73 12.81
CA THR A 279 -3.78 3.39 12.34
C THR A 279 -4.34 3.45 10.92
N GLU A 280 -5.19 4.44 10.61
CA GLU A 280 -5.66 4.67 9.24
C GLU A 280 -4.49 4.96 8.29
N MET A 281 -3.54 5.81 8.71
CA MET A 281 -2.35 6.09 7.91
C MET A 281 -1.53 4.83 7.62
N ALA A 282 -1.28 4.00 8.63
CA ALA A 282 -0.58 2.72 8.49
C ALA A 282 -1.30 1.78 7.51
N TYR A 283 -2.62 1.66 7.64
CA TYR A 283 -3.47 0.88 6.75
C TYR A 283 -3.41 1.40 5.31
N SER A 284 -3.49 2.72 5.11
CA SER A 284 -3.42 3.34 3.79
C SER A 284 -2.10 3.04 3.08
N LEU A 285 -0.97 3.10 3.80
CA LEU A 285 0.36 2.75 3.29
C LEU A 285 0.52 1.25 2.98
N LEU A 286 -0.16 0.38 3.74
CA LEU A 286 -0.23 -1.06 3.44
C LEU A 286 -1.05 -1.31 2.17
N ARG A 287 -2.23 -0.71 2.07
CA ARG A 287 -3.17 -0.87 0.95
C ARG A 287 -2.57 -0.38 -0.37
N SER A 288 -1.86 0.74 -0.36
CA SER A 288 -1.22 1.30 -1.55
C SER A 288 -0.01 0.51 -2.04
N GLY A 289 0.47 -0.47 -1.26
CA GLY A 289 1.71 -1.20 -1.56
C GLY A 289 2.98 -0.46 -1.17
N THR A 290 2.88 0.74 -0.55
CA THR A 290 4.05 1.55 -0.15
C THR A 290 4.90 0.82 0.90
N LEU A 291 4.30 -0.04 1.73
CA LEU A 291 5.03 -0.85 2.71
C LEU A 291 5.69 -2.12 2.16
N LYS A 292 5.56 -2.44 0.87
CA LYS A 292 6.17 -3.67 0.31
C LYS A 292 7.67 -3.73 0.55
N SER A 293 8.39 -2.66 0.19
CA SER A 293 9.84 -2.62 0.35
C SER A 293 10.26 -2.73 1.82
N HIS A 294 9.55 -2.04 2.70
CA HIS A 294 9.75 -2.12 4.15
C HIS A 294 9.65 -3.58 4.64
N PHE A 295 8.56 -4.28 4.34
CA PHE A 295 8.36 -5.65 4.81
C PHE A 295 9.28 -6.67 4.12
N TYR A 296 9.59 -6.50 2.83
CA TYR A 296 10.52 -7.37 2.11
C TYR A 296 11.97 -7.25 2.63
N ASN A 297 12.33 -6.14 3.26
CA ASN A 297 13.63 -6.00 3.92
C ASN A 297 13.58 -6.43 5.39
N LEU A 298 12.48 -6.16 6.09
CA LEU A 298 12.33 -6.45 7.51
C LEU A 298 12.21 -7.95 7.80
N VAL A 299 11.43 -8.68 6.99
CA VAL A 299 11.02 -10.05 7.30
C VAL A 299 11.65 -11.03 6.31
N PRO A 300 12.60 -11.89 6.73
CA PRO A 300 13.13 -12.98 5.91
C PRO A 300 12.14 -14.16 5.83
N GLY A 301 10.93 -13.90 5.34
CA GLY A 301 9.83 -14.86 5.31
C GLY A 301 8.51 -14.16 5.04
N SER A 302 7.41 -14.68 5.59
CA SER A 302 6.09 -14.08 5.43
C SER A 302 5.85 -12.99 6.49
N PRO A 303 5.58 -11.73 6.09
CA PRO A 303 5.06 -10.71 6.99
C PRO A 303 3.78 -11.18 7.70
N GLN A 304 3.53 -10.63 8.89
CA GLN A 304 2.51 -11.07 9.84
C GLN A 304 1.97 -9.85 10.59
N MET A 305 0.80 -9.98 11.21
CA MET A 305 0.11 -8.88 11.91
C MET A 305 1.02 -8.13 12.88
N LYS A 306 1.86 -8.83 13.66
CA LYS A 306 2.83 -8.21 14.57
C LYS A 306 3.76 -7.20 13.89
N HIS A 307 4.17 -7.44 12.64
CA HIS A 307 5.05 -6.52 11.91
C HIS A 307 4.30 -5.24 11.50
N PHE A 308 3.00 -5.34 11.23
CA PHE A 308 2.15 -4.18 11.01
C PHE A 308 1.99 -3.35 12.30
N HIS A 309 1.74 -4.01 13.44
CA HIS A 309 1.68 -3.33 14.73
C HIS A 309 3.02 -2.67 15.11
N GLN A 310 4.16 -3.30 14.82
CA GLN A 310 5.48 -2.70 15.01
C GLN A 310 5.69 -1.45 14.16
N PHE A 311 5.20 -1.46 12.91
CA PHE A 311 5.21 -0.27 12.07
C PHE A 311 4.31 0.84 12.64
N PHE A 312 3.12 0.49 13.17
CA PHE A 312 2.29 1.43 13.90
C PHE A 312 3.00 2.04 15.12
N CYS A 313 3.71 1.24 15.91
CA CYS A 313 4.49 1.72 17.06
C CYS A 313 5.56 2.73 16.64
N TYR A 314 6.24 2.50 15.51
CA TYR A 314 7.14 3.48 14.93
C TYR A 314 6.40 4.77 14.58
N LEU A 315 5.23 4.69 13.91
CA LEU A 315 4.48 5.87 13.50
C LEU A 315 4.02 6.72 14.67
N ILE A 316 3.41 6.13 15.70
CA ILE A 316 2.88 6.91 16.83
C ILE A 316 4.00 7.58 17.63
N TYR A 317 5.13 6.89 17.82
CA TYR A 317 6.25 7.44 18.56
C TYR A 317 6.97 8.54 17.77
N GLU A 318 7.20 8.36 16.47
CA GLU A 318 7.84 9.38 15.63
C GLU A 318 6.89 10.54 15.30
N PHE A 319 5.58 10.31 15.26
CA PHE A 319 4.60 11.37 15.12
C PHE A 319 4.60 12.28 16.36
N ASP A 320 4.67 11.71 17.57
CA ASP A 320 4.76 12.50 18.80
C ASP A 320 5.96 13.44 18.76
N LYS A 321 7.16 12.93 18.49
CA LYS A 321 8.36 13.77 18.33
C LYS A 321 8.18 14.85 17.28
N PHE A 322 7.72 14.45 16.09
CA PHE A 322 7.48 15.37 14.98
C PHE A 322 6.48 16.47 15.34
N TRP A 323 5.41 16.13 16.06
CA TRP A 323 4.37 17.08 16.48
C TRP A 323 4.96 18.18 17.37
N PHE A 324 5.81 17.83 18.33
CA PHE A 324 6.45 18.82 19.19
C PHE A 324 7.58 19.59 18.51
N GLU A 325 8.33 18.97 17.58
CA GLU A 325 9.34 19.66 16.76
C GLU A 325 8.73 20.76 15.87
N GLU A 326 7.48 20.58 15.44
CA GLU A 326 6.76 21.51 14.58
C GLU A 326 6.06 22.65 15.35
N GLU A 327 6.03 22.58 16.68
CA GLU A 327 5.43 23.58 17.59
C GLU A 327 4.06 24.12 17.13
N PRO A 328 3.05 23.26 16.90
CA PRO A 328 1.75 23.67 16.42
C PRO A 328 1.08 24.65 17.41
N GLU A 329 0.41 25.66 16.87
CA GLU A 329 -0.27 26.66 17.70
C GLU A 329 -1.33 26.03 18.62
N ASN A 330 -2.06 25.06 18.09
CA ASN A 330 -3.10 24.29 18.77
C ASN A 330 -3.49 23.06 17.93
N ILE A 331 -4.34 22.21 18.52
CA ILE A 331 -4.84 20.97 17.92
C ILE A 331 -5.63 21.15 16.60
N MET A 332 -6.14 22.34 16.28
CA MET A 332 -6.95 22.54 15.05
C MET A 332 -6.13 22.32 13.77
N HIS A 333 -4.80 22.41 13.85
CA HIS A 333 -3.90 22.14 12.74
C HIS A 333 -3.52 20.67 12.61
N PHE A 334 -4.13 19.76 13.39
CA PHE A 334 -3.81 18.34 13.41
C PHE A 334 -3.74 17.73 12.01
N ASN A 335 -4.80 17.92 11.19
CA ASN A 335 -4.86 17.33 9.86
C ASN A 335 -3.71 17.81 8.94
N PHE A 336 -3.31 19.07 9.07
CA PHE A 336 -2.20 19.63 8.29
C PHE A 336 -0.87 18.94 8.66
N PHE A 337 -0.54 18.89 9.95
CA PHE A 337 0.69 18.24 10.40
C PHE A 337 0.68 16.73 10.19
N ARG A 338 -0.48 16.10 10.31
CA ARG A 338 -0.68 14.69 10.01
C ARG A 338 -0.39 14.37 8.54
N GLU A 339 -0.86 15.19 7.60
CA GLU A 339 -0.52 15.01 6.17
C GLU A 339 0.95 15.37 5.86
N LYS A 340 1.51 16.36 6.56
CA LYS A 340 2.95 16.68 6.48
C LYS A 340 3.80 15.49 6.94
N PHE A 341 3.44 14.87 8.06
CA PHE A 341 4.08 13.65 8.56
C PHE A 341 3.90 12.46 7.63
N HIS A 342 2.69 12.25 7.10
CA HIS A 342 2.40 11.21 6.12
C HIS A 342 3.30 11.35 4.87
N THR A 343 3.49 12.59 4.39
CA THR A 343 4.39 12.90 3.27
C THR A 343 5.85 12.59 3.62
N LYS A 344 6.31 12.96 4.82
CA LYS A 344 7.65 12.62 5.34
C LYS A 344 7.86 11.11 5.36
N VAL A 345 6.92 10.33 5.89
CA VAL A 345 6.99 8.87 5.94
C VAL A 345 7.00 8.24 4.54
N LYS A 346 6.17 8.73 3.61
CA LYS A 346 6.19 8.28 2.21
C LYS A 346 7.54 8.55 1.53
N ALA A 347 8.15 9.70 1.79
CA ALA A 347 9.47 10.02 1.26
C ALA A 347 10.54 9.06 1.78
N LEU A 348 10.52 8.72 3.08
CA LEU A 348 11.42 7.72 3.66
C LEU A 348 11.23 6.32 3.02
N LEU A 349 9.98 5.91 2.83
CA LEU A 349 9.62 4.62 2.23
C LEU A 349 9.87 4.55 0.71
N SER A 350 10.19 5.68 0.06
CA SER A 350 10.56 5.71 -1.36
C SER A 350 11.95 5.12 -1.61
N ASP A 351 12.83 5.13 -0.61
CA ASP A 351 14.07 4.33 -0.65
C ASP A 351 13.73 2.85 -0.42
N GLN A 352 14.09 2.02 -1.39
CA GLN A 352 13.85 0.58 -1.39
C GLN A 352 14.62 -0.16 -0.29
N ASN A 353 15.59 0.46 0.37
CA ASN A 353 16.35 -0.14 1.48
C ASN A 353 15.83 0.25 2.86
N THR A 354 14.89 1.21 2.94
CA THR A 354 14.40 1.73 4.22
C THR A 354 13.66 0.66 5.02
N VAL A 355 13.99 0.57 6.31
CA VAL A 355 13.25 -0.19 7.31
C VAL A 355 12.93 0.72 8.48
N LEU A 356 11.64 1.01 8.68
CA LEU A 356 11.14 1.87 9.74
C LEU A 356 10.72 1.01 10.93
N ILE A 357 11.55 0.95 11.95
CA ILE A 357 11.31 0.25 13.21
C ILE A 357 11.61 1.19 14.36
N LEU A 358 10.82 1.08 15.44
CA LEU A 358 11.09 1.81 16.66
C LEU A 358 12.36 1.24 17.31
N LYS A 359 13.45 2.01 17.31
CA LYS A 359 14.70 1.63 17.96
C LYS A 359 14.66 2.07 19.42
N GLY A 360 14.78 1.13 20.36
CA GLY A 360 15.11 1.48 21.76
C GLY A 360 14.07 1.16 22.84
N THR A 361 13.44 0.00 22.80
CA THR A 361 12.86 -0.60 24.01
C THR A 361 13.10 -2.10 23.90
N LYS A 362 13.70 -2.68 24.93
CA LYS A 362 14.06 -4.10 24.96
C LYS A 362 12.79 -4.91 24.68
N THR A 363 12.71 -5.56 23.52
CA THR A 363 11.89 -6.77 23.39
C THR A 363 12.43 -7.73 24.43
N ILE A 364 11.68 -7.91 25.52
CA ILE A 364 11.93 -8.99 26.48
C ILE A 364 11.67 -10.32 25.77
#